data_AF-A0A7Z1AVL3-F1
#
_entry.id   AF-A0A7Z1AVL3-F1
#
_cell.length_a   1.000
_cell.length_b   1.000
_cell.length_c   1.000
_cell.angle_alpha   90.00
_cell.angle_beta   90.00
_cell.angle_gamma   90.00
#
_symmetry.space_group_name_H-M   'P 1'
#
loop_
_entity.id
_entity.type
_entity.pdbx_description
1 polymer ?
#
loop_
_entity_poly.entity_id
_entity_poly.type
_entity_poly.pdbx_seq_one_letter_code
_entity_poly.pdbx_strand_id
1 'polypeptide(L)'
;MNYPTARNLTAAGLVGIIVGIVFLRIAGVDMPPVPPGALICLVAAVAMYVAPWKWVPIVAVLGALAEAIPSIVGVGSAEQGGMEVLGDWVRLIGALVALVFAVVATIASFRGAKAEATA
;
A
#
# COMPACT_ATOMS: atom_id res chain seq x y z
N MET A 1 -10.79 -9.93 13.91
CA MET A 1 -9.40 -9.81 13.43
C MET A 1 -8.65 -8.87 14.36
N ASN A 2 -7.48 -9.28 14.86
CA ASN A 2 -6.73 -8.49 15.84
C ASN A 2 -6.01 -7.32 15.13
N TYR A 3 -5.96 -6.14 15.75
CA TYR A 3 -5.29 -4.95 15.21
C TYR A 3 -3.83 -5.19 14.74
N PRO A 4 -2.99 -5.96 15.48
CA PRO A 4 -1.63 -6.27 15.04
C PRO A 4 -1.58 -7.06 13.73
N THR A 5 -2.54 -7.97 13.52
CA THR A 5 -2.63 -8.79 12.30
C THR A 5 -3.01 -7.93 11.10
N ALA A 6 -3.99 -7.03 11.26
CA ALA A 6 -4.35 -6.08 10.21
C ALA A 6 -3.19 -5.15 9.87
N ARG A 7 -2.48 -4.64 10.89
CA ARG A 7 -1.29 -3.78 10.71
C ARG A 7 -0.20 -4.45 9.88
N ASN A 8 0.15 -5.69 10.20
CA ASN A 8 1.18 -6.44 9.49
C ASN A 8 0.78 -6.75 8.04
N LEU A 9 -0.49 -7.07 7.79
CA LEU A 9 -0.99 -7.31 6.44
C LEU A 9 -1.02 -6.03 5.59
N THR A 10 -1.35 -4.88 6.19
CA THR A 10 -1.20 -3.59 5.50
C THR A 10 0.24 -3.33 5.12
N ALA A 11 1.18 -3.53 6.04
CA ALA A 11 2.60 -3.34 5.78
C ALA A 11 3.10 -4.28 4.67
N ALA A 12 2.69 -5.55 4.69
CA ALA A 12 2.99 -6.51 3.64
C ALA A 12 2.43 -6.07 2.28
N GLY A 13 1.20 -5.55 2.24
CA GLY A 13 0.60 -4.97 1.04
C GLY A 13 1.41 -3.78 0.50
N LEU A 14 1.79 -2.84 1.36
CA LEU A 14 2.62 -1.68 0.98
C LEU A 14 3.99 -2.11 0.44
N VAL A 15 4.61 -3.12 1.03
CA VAL A 15 5.86 -3.71 0.51
C VAL A 15 5.63 -4.37 -0.85
N GLY A 16 4.51 -5.06 -1.05
CA GLY A 16 4.13 -5.62 -2.35
C GLY A 16 4.05 -4.56 -3.46
N ILE A 17 3.50 -3.38 -3.15
CA ILE A 17 3.48 -2.23 -4.08
C ILE A 17 4.92 -1.83 -4.46
N ILE A 18 5.80 -1.67 -3.47
CA ILE A 18 7.20 -1.30 -3.70
C ILE A 18 7.89 -2.33 -4.62
N VAL A 19 7.68 -3.62 -4.36
CA VAL A 19 8.23 -4.71 -5.18
C VAL A 19 7.71 -4.64 -6.61
N GLY A 20 6.42 -4.40 -6.82
CA GLY A 20 5.83 -4.22 -8.16
C GLY A 20 6.46 -3.05 -8.93
N ILE A 21 6.71 -1.93 -8.25
CA ILE A 21 7.39 -0.76 -8.85
C ILE A 21 8.82 -1.12 -9.26
N VAL A 22 9.55 -1.92 -8.47
CA VAL A 22 10.90 -2.39 -8.82
C VAL A 22 10.87 -3.26 -10.08
N PHE A 23 9.88 -4.16 -10.20
CA PHE A 23 9.71 -4.97 -11.41
C PHE A 23 9.46 -4.11 -12.66
N LEU A 24 8.59 -3.11 -12.57
CA LEU A 24 8.33 -2.18 -13.67
C LEU A 24 9.59 -1.40 -14.06
N ARG A 25 10.40 -1.00 -13.08
CA ARG A 25 11.66 -0.30 -13.33
C ARG A 25 12.67 -1.17 -14.07
N ILE A 26 12.79 -2.44 -13.68
CA ILE A 26 13.66 -3.43 -14.34
C ILE A 26 13.16 -3.72 -15.76
N ALA A 27 11.84 -3.71 -15.96
CA ALA A 27 11.23 -3.93 -17.26
C ALA A 27 11.46 -2.79 -18.27
N GLY A 28 12.04 -1.66 -17.83
CA GLY A 28 12.41 -0.55 -18.71
C GLY A 28 11.36 0.55 -18.82
N VAL A 29 10.30 0.50 -18.00
CA VAL A 29 9.29 1.56 -17.95
C VAL A 29 9.96 2.87 -17.55
N ASP A 30 9.71 3.92 -18.33
CA ASP A 30 10.25 5.25 -18.08
C ASP A 30 9.67 5.80 -16.77
N MET A 31 10.54 5.93 -15.77
CA MET A 31 10.17 6.31 -14.41
C MET A 31 11.18 7.30 -13.85
N PRO A 32 10.75 8.26 -13.02
CA PRO A 32 11.66 9.10 -12.26
C PRO A 32 12.66 8.24 -11.45
N PRO A 33 13.90 8.72 -11.22
CA PRO A 33 14.92 7.97 -10.46
C PRO A 33 14.44 7.49 -9.09
N VAL A 34 13.54 8.26 -8.48
CA VAL A 34 12.86 7.90 -7.24
C VAL A 34 11.35 7.93 -7.50
N PRO A 35 10.71 6.76 -7.66
CA PRO A 35 9.27 6.69 -7.88
C PRO A 35 8.53 7.28 -6.68
N PRO A 36 7.72 8.34 -6.87
CA PRO A 36 6.99 8.97 -5.76
C PRO A 36 6.11 7.97 -4.98
N GLY A 37 5.50 7.03 -5.71
CA GLY A 37 4.67 5.96 -5.16
C GLY A 37 5.40 5.06 -4.17
N ALA A 38 6.59 4.57 -4.55
CA ALA A 38 7.41 3.73 -3.70
C ALA A 38 7.80 4.46 -2.40
N LEU A 39 8.09 5.75 -2.52
CA LEU A 39 8.48 6.58 -1.38
C LEU A 39 7.32 6.82 -0.41
N ILE A 40 6.12 7.10 -0.93
CA ILE A 40 4.88 7.25 -0.14
C ILE A 40 4.55 5.94 0.59
N CYS A 41 4.59 4.80 -0.11
CA CYS A 41 4.33 3.49 0.49
C CYS A 41 5.36 3.13 1.56
N LEU A 42 6.63 3.45 1.33
CA LEU A 42 7.70 3.23 2.30
C LEU A 42 7.48 4.07 3.56
N VAL A 43 7.21 5.36 3.41
CA VAL A 43 6.92 6.26 4.54
C VAL A 43 5.69 5.80 5.31
N ALA A 44 4.62 5.41 4.61
CA ALA A 44 3.42 4.88 5.25
C ALA A 44 3.71 3.57 6.02
N ALA A 45 4.49 2.65 5.45
CA ALA A 45 4.86 1.40 6.10
C ALA A 45 5.70 1.67 7.37
N VAL A 46 6.69 2.55 7.30
CA VAL A 46 7.51 2.94 8.45
C VAL A 46 6.65 3.62 9.53
N ALA A 47 5.77 4.53 9.14
CA ALA A 47 4.88 5.22 10.06
C ALA A 47 4.01 4.23 10.86
N MET A 48 3.53 3.14 10.23
CA MET A 48 2.74 2.08 10.91
C MET A 48 3.48 1.40 12.06
N TYR A 49 4.82 1.36 12.04
CA TYR A 49 5.62 0.76 13.09
C TYR A 49 6.12 1.76 14.12
N VAL A 50 6.43 3.00 13.70
CA VAL A 50 7.11 3.98 14.56
C VAL A 50 6.13 4.90 15.29
N ALA A 51 4.97 5.20 14.70
CA ALA A 51 4.02 6.13 15.28
C ALA A 51 2.81 5.38 15.87
N PRO A 52 2.56 5.43 17.20
CA PRO A 52 1.35 4.88 17.83
C PRO A 52 0.09 5.75 17.56
N TRP A 53 0.11 6.57 16.50
CA TRP A 53 -0.88 7.60 16.26
C TRP A 53 -2.09 7.03 15.50
N LYS A 54 -3.29 7.34 15.99
CA LYS A 54 -4.59 6.87 15.49
C LYS A 54 -4.84 7.18 13.99
N TRP A 55 -4.10 8.14 13.42
CA TRP A 55 -4.21 8.57 12.01
C TRP A 55 -3.28 7.81 11.05
N VAL A 56 -2.33 7.05 11.54
CA VAL A 56 -1.35 6.33 10.71
C VAL A 56 -1.99 5.34 9.72
N PRO A 57 -3.05 4.59 10.09
CA PRO A 57 -3.77 3.75 9.14
C PRO A 57 -4.36 4.52 7.95
N ILE A 58 -4.75 5.79 8.13
CA ILE A 58 -5.28 6.64 7.05
C ILE A 58 -4.16 6.96 6.04
N VAL A 59 -2.93 7.18 6.49
CA VAL A 59 -1.78 7.39 5.60
C VAL A 59 -1.53 6.16 4.73
N ALA A 60 -1.68 4.96 5.30
CA ALA A 60 -1.59 3.71 4.53
C ALA A 60 -2.72 3.55 3.52
N VAL A 61 -3.96 3.95 3.87
CA VAL A 61 -5.09 4.00 2.91
C VAL A 61 -4.77 4.93 1.75
N LEU A 62 -4.30 6.15 2.03
CA LEU A 62 -3.97 7.14 1.00
C LEU A 62 -2.83 6.68 0.10
N GLY A 63 -1.78 6.07 0.67
CA GLY A 63 -0.68 5.48 -0.11
C GLY A 63 -1.16 4.35 -1.01
N ALA A 64 -2.00 3.45 -0.51
CA ALA A 64 -2.57 2.37 -1.32
C ALA A 64 -3.48 2.89 -2.44
N LEU A 65 -4.27 3.93 -2.18
CA LEU A 65 -5.14 4.57 -3.18
C LEU A 65 -4.36 5.28 -4.28
N ALA A 66 -3.31 6.01 -3.91
CA ALA A 66 -2.43 6.67 -4.88
C ALA A 66 -1.81 5.67 -5.87
N GLU A 67 -1.63 4.43 -5.43
CA GLU A 67 -0.99 3.35 -6.19
C GLU A 67 -1.98 2.43 -6.92
N ALA A 68 -3.19 2.28 -6.41
CA ALA A 68 -4.25 1.53 -7.07
C ALA A 68 -4.64 2.16 -8.42
N ILE A 69 -4.73 3.49 -8.49
CA ILE A 69 -5.19 4.20 -9.70
C ILE A 69 -4.25 3.96 -10.89
N PRO A 70 -2.92 4.19 -10.79
CA PRO A 70 -2.00 3.92 -11.89
C PRO A 70 -1.94 2.43 -12.26
N SER A 71 -2.03 1.54 -11.26
CA SER A 71 -1.97 0.09 -11.49
C SER A 71 -3.15 -0.41 -12.32
N ILE A 72 -4.36 0.11 -12.07
CA ILE A 72 -5.56 -0.26 -12.85
C ILE A 72 -5.43 0.20 -14.31
N VAL A 73 -4.81 1.36 -14.54
CA VAL A 73 -4.61 1.91 -15.89
C VAL A 73 -3.53 1.15 -16.66
N GLY A 74 -2.52 0.60 -15.97
CA GLY A 74 -1.44 -0.17 -16.59
C GLY A 74 -1.82 -1.60 -16.97
N VAL A 75 -2.64 -2.27 -16.16
CA VAL A 75 -2.97 -3.70 -16.36
C VAL A 75 -3.68 -3.95 -17.69
N GLY A 76 -3.07 -4.78 -18.54
CA GLY A 76 -3.70 -5.31 -19.75
C GLY A 76 -3.43 -4.50 -21.02
N SER A 77 -2.45 -3.59 -21.01
CA SER A 77 -1.99 -2.93 -22.22
C SER A 77 -1.40 -3.95 -23.20
N ALA A 78 -1.88 -3.95 -24.45
CA ALA A 78 -1.51 -4.93 -25.47
C ALA A 78 -0.03 -4.84 -25.91
N GLU A 79 0.67 -3.76 -25.56
CA GLU A 79 2.09 -3.54 -25.89
C GLU A 79 3.05 -3.95 -24.76
N GLN A 80 2.55 -4.43 -23.61
CA GLN A 80 3.38 -4.73 -22.46
C GLN A 80 4.20 -6.02 -22.60
N GLY A 81 5.47 -5.93 -22.21
CA GLY A 81 6.31 -7.11 -22.01
C GLY A 81 5.89 -7.95 -20.79
N GLY A 82 6.24 -9.23 -20.76
CA GLY A 82 5.83 -10.13 -19.66
C GLY A 82 6.27 -9.69 -18.26
N MET A 83 7.39 -8.97 -18.15
CA MET A 83 7.89 -8.43 -16.88
C MET A 83 7.14 -7.16 -16.44
N GLU A 84 6.62 -6.37 -17.39
CA GLU A 84 5.77 -5.21 -17.11
C GLU A 84 4.41 -5.67 -16.58
N VAL A 85 3.80 -6.65 -17.24
CA VAL A 85 2.54 -7.28 -16.79
C VAL A 85 2.69 -7.84 -15.38
N LEU A 86 3.79 -8.56 -15.10
CA LEU A 86 4.05 -9.08 -13.76
C LEU A 86 4.17 -7.96 -12.71
N GLY A 87 4.91 -6.89 -13.04
CA GLY A 87 5.08 -5.73 -12.17
C GLY A 87 3.76 -5.05 -11.82
N ASP A 88 2.90 -4.83 -12.83
CA ASP A 88 1.59 -4.23 -12.64
C ASP A 88 0.65 -5.09 -11.80
N TRP A 89 0.64 -6.41 -12.01
CA TRP A 89 -0.16 -7.32 -11.19
C TRP A 89 0.31 -7.36 -9.74
N VAL A 90 1.62 -7.44 -9.51
CA VAL A 90 2.20 -7.42 -8.15
C VAL A 90 1.86 -6.10 -7.46
N ARG A 91 1.98 -4.97 -8.17
CA ARG A 91 1.65 -3.64 -7.67
C ARG A 91 0.16 -3.53 -7.33
N LEU A 92 -0.72 -3.99 -8.21
CA LEU A 92 -2.17 -3.97 -8.02
C LEU A 92 -2.61 -4.82 -6.83
N ILE A 93 -2.12 -6.05 -6.73
CA ILE A 93 -2.44 -6.96 -5.61
C ILE A 93 -1.93 -6.34 -4.30
N GLY A 94 -0.71 -5.80 -4.30
CA GLY A 94 -0.16 -5.08 -3.15
C GLY A 94 -1.04 -3.91 -2.72
N ALA A 95 -1.52 -3.11 -3.68
CA ALA A 95 -2.41 -1.97 -3.43
C ALA A 95 -3.75 -2.40 -2.83
N LEU A 96 -4.38 -3.44 -3.37
CA LEU A 96 -5.65 -3.95 -2.86
C LEU A 96 -5.52 -4.52 -1.44
N VAL A 97 -4.48 -5.31 -1.18
CA VAL A 97 -4.19 -5.86 0.16
C VAL A 97 -3.94 -4.71 1.13
N ALA A 98 -3.08 -3.76 0.78
CA ALA A 98 -2.79 -2.61 1.62
C ALA A 98 -4.07 -1.83 1.93
N LEU A 99 -4.91 -1.55 0.93
CA LEU A 99 -6.14 -0.78 1.08
C LEU A 99 -7.13 -1.47 2.04
N VAL A 100 -7.44 -2.75 1.80
CA VAL A 100 -8.41 -3.51 2.60
C VAL A 100 -7.96 -3.56 4.07
N PHE A 101 -6.71 -3.95 4.32
CA PHE A 101 -6.23 -4.09 5.68
C PHE A 101 -5.98 -2.74 6.37
N ALA A 102 -5.60 -1.70 5.63
CA ALA A 102 -5.47 -0.35 6.18
C ALA A 102 -6.82 0.19 6.65
N VAL A 103 -7.90 -0.05 5.89
CA VAL A 103 -9.27 0.32 6.32
C VAL A 103 -9.65 -0.43 7.60
N VAL A 104 -9.41 -1.75 7.66
CA VAL A 104 -9.69 -2.54 8.87
C VAL A 104 -8.88 -2.03 10.07
N ALA A 105 -7.59 -1.73 9.89
CA ALA A 105 -6.74 -1.17 10.93
C ALA A 105 -7.22 0.22 11.37
N THR A 106 -7.70 1.05 10.45
CA THR A 106 -8.30 2.37 10.73
C THR A 106 -9.52 2.21 11.63
N ILE A 107 -10.49 1.38 11.22
CA ILE A 107 -11.73 1.13 11.97
C ILE A 107 -11.40 0.62 13.38
N ALA A 108 -10.48 -0.34 13.50
CA ALA A 108 -10.07 -0.89 14.79
C ALA A 108 -9.42 0.17 15.70
N SER A 109 -8.60 1.07 15.15
CA SER A 109 -7.95 2.15 15.91
C SER A 109 -8.96 3.15 16.48
N PHE A 110 -9.94 3.59 15.67
CA PHE A 110 -10.99 4.50 16.13
C PHE A 110 -11.97 3.85 17.12
N ARG A 111 -12.26 2.56 16.98
CA ARG A 111 -13.11 1.82 17.93
C ARG A 111 -12.45 1.67 19.29
N GLY A 112 -11.14 1.36 19.34
CA GLY A 112 -10.38 1.31 20.60
C GLY A 112 -10.35 2.67 21.29
N ALA A 113 -10.10 3.74 20.52
CA ALA A 113 -10.10 5.11 21.03
C ALA A 113 -11.44 5.53 21.66
N LYS A 114 -12.56 5.12 21.05
CA LYS A 114 -13.90 5.43 21.58
C LYS A 114 -14.16 4.67 22.89
N ALA A 115 -13.72 3.42 23.00
CA ALA A 115 -13.89 2.61 24.21
C ALA A 115 -13.11 3.18 25.40
N GLU A 116 -11.87 3.63 25.18
CA GLU A 116 -11.05 4.33 26.21
C GLU A 116 -11.69 5.62 26.69
N ALA A 117 -12.39 6.36 25.82
CA ALA A 117 -13.03 7.63 26.18
C ALA A 117 -14.34 7.47 26.99
N THR A 118 -14.89 6.24 27.03
CA THR A 118 -16.12 5.91 27.75
C THR A 118 -15.91 5.08 29.02
N ALA A 119 -14.66 4.71 29.30
CA ALA A 119 -14.24 3.98 30.51
C ALA A 119 -13.77 4.97 31.60
#